data_AF-A0A090TK52-F1
#
_entry.id   AF-A0A090TK52-F1
#
_cell.length_a   1.000
_cell.length_b   1.000
_cell.length_c   1.000
_cell.angle_alpha   90.00
_cell.angle_beta   90.00
_cell.angle_gamma   90.00
#
_symmetry.space_group_name_H-M   'P 1'
#
loop_
_entity.id
_entity.type
_entity.pdbx_description
1 polymer ?
#
loop_
_entity_poly.entity_id
_entity_poly.type
_entity_poly.pdbx_seq_one_letter_code
_entity_poly.pdbx_strand_id
1 'polypeptide(L)'
;MLKEYPLDVVEMKFVIPVLTATDYLKLSPKAIQQSLFKTAMIQKLAIMSNVERKRKRSTSTLLVSMDVTGNLFAWLNYARLSEQGINVTFIDGVEDVSALQVDSVNFDSVHLFAEKSLSEKQLDAIRVQREQDKPAWVLSPVIEHLISNNAGKLS
;
A
#
# COMPACT_ATOMS: atom_id res chain seq x y z
N MET A 1 10.01 -17.84 11.20
CA MET A 1 8.59 -17.49 10.90
C MET A 1 8.48 -16.59 9.68
N LEU A 2 8.50 -15.24 9.75
CA LEU A 2 8.24 -14.39 8.57
C LEU A 2 9.28 -14.49 7.42
N LYS A 3 10.54 -14.87 7.68
CA LYS A 3 11.56 -15.07 6.63
C LYS A 3 11.48 -16.43 5.93
N GLU A 4 10.65 -17.35 6.42
CA GLU A 4 10.62 -18.75 5.95
C GLU A 4 9.42 -19.03 5.02
N TYR A 5 8.45 -18.11 4.94
CA TYR A 5 7.22 -18.29 4.17
C TYR A 5 6.97 -17.07 3.29
N PRO A 6 6.44 -17.25 2.07
CA PRO A 6 6.03 -16.14 1.21
C PRO A 6 5.06 -15.20 1.93
N LEU A 7 5.16 -13.91 1.67
CA LEU A 7 4.34 -12.90 2.36
C LEU A 7 2.83 -13.16 2.21
N ASP A 8 2.39 -13.68 1.07
CA ASP A 8 0.98 -14.02 0.82
C ASP A 8 0.47 -15.11 1.78
N VAL A 9 1.32 -16.09 2.14
CA VAL A 9 0.98 -17.13 3.11
C VAL A 9 0.89 -16.52 4.51
N VAL A 10 1.81 -15.61 4.85
CA VAL A 10 1.77 -14.91 6.14
C VAL A 10 0.52 -14.03 6.25
N GLU A 11 0.16 -13.32 5.20
CA GLU A 11 -1.05 -12.50 5.15
C GLU A 11 -2.29 -13.36 5.39
N MET A 12 -2.47 -14.42 4.61
CA MET A 12 -3.67 -15.26 4.66
C MET A 12 -3.76 -16.14 5.91
N LYS A 13 -2.66 -16.69 6.41
CA LYS A 13 -2.66 -17.66 7.51
C LYS A 13 -2.38 -17.05 8.88
N PHE A 14 -1.91 -15.81 8.94
CA PHE A 14 -1.55 -15.16 10.20
C PHE A 14 -2.19 -13.78 10.34
N VAL A 15 -1.95 -12.87 9.40
CA VAL A 15 -2.40 -11.47 9.54
C VAL A 15 -3.92 -11.37 9.57
N ILE A 16 -4.60 -11.89 8.55
CA ILE A 16 -6.06 -11.83 8.46
C ILE A 16 -6.71 -12.53 9.66
N PRO A 17 -6.35 -13.78 10.03
CA PRO A 17 -6.92 -14.44 11.20
C PRO A 17 -6.72 -13.69 12.52
N VAL A 18 -5.56 -13.07 12.74
CA VAL A 18 -5.30 -12.29 13.97
C VAL A 18 -6.18 -11.04 14.00
N LEU A 19 -6.28 -10.30 12.90
CA LEU A 19 -7.18 -9.14 12.80
C LEU A 19 -8.63 -9.55 13.07
N THR A 20 -9.11 -10.61 12.41
CA THR A 20 -10.46 -11.13 12.62
C THR A 20 -10.69 -11.60 14.06
N ALA A 21 -9.72 -12.27 14.69
CA ALA A 21 -9.83 -12.70 16.09
C ALA A 21 -9.94 -11.50 17.04
N THR A 22 -9.17 -10.43 16.79
CA THR A 22 -9.23 -9.21 17.60
C THR A 22 -10.56 -8.48 17.46
N ASP A 23 -11.31 -8.69 16.37
CA ASP A 23 -12.61 -8.06 16.17
C ASP A 23 -13.69 -8.57 17.14
N TYR A 24 -13.52 -9.77 17.70
CA TYR A 24 -14.43 -10.36 18.71
C TYR A 24 -14.20 -9.83 20.14
N LEU A 25 -13.20 -8.98 20.34
CA LEU A 25 -12.90 -8.41 21.65
C LEU A 25 -13.80 -7.22 21.97
N LYS A 26 -14.01 -6.98 23.27
CA LYS A 26 -14.65 -5.73 23.75
C LYS A 26 -13.84 -4.51 23.29
N LEU A 27 -14.52 -3.38 23.08
CA LEU A 27 -13.96 -2.16 22.46
C LEU A 27 -12.62 -1.70 23.03
N SER A 28 -12.48 -1.69 24.37
CA SER A 28 -11.25 -1.21 25.02
C SER A 28 -10.04 -2.13 24.79
N PRO A 29 -10.09 -3.46 25.06
CA PRO A 29 -9.01 -4.37 24.70
C PRO A 29 -8.71 -4.45 23.19
N LYS A 30 -9.76 -4.32 22.35
CA LYS A 30 -9.63 -4.42 20.89
C LYS A 30 -8.65 -3.40 20.32
N ALA A 31 -8.84 -2.11 20.64
CA ALA A 31 -8.03 -1.04 20.07
C ALA A 31 -6.54 -1.19 20.43
N ILE A 32 -6.24 -1.54 21.69
CA ILE A 32 -4.87 -1.73 22.17
C ILE A 32 -4.22 -2.95 21.52
N GLN A 33 -4.93 -4.08 21.44
CA GLN A 33 -4.35 -5.28 20.84
C GLN A 33 -4.12 -5.11 19.33
N GLN A 34 -5.06 -4.47 18.63
CA GLN A 34 -4.90 -4.16 17.21
C GLN A 34 -3.74 -3.20 16.97
N SER A 35 -3.56 -2.15 17.79
CA SER A 35 -2.46 -1.21 17.62
C SER A 35 -1.09 -1.84 17.92
N LEU A 36 -0.99 -2.66 18.97
CA LEU A 36 0.21 -3.43 19.29
C LEU A 36 0.58 -4.39 18.16
N PHE A 37 -0.39 -5.16 17.68
CA PHE A 37 -0.19 -6.09 16.57
C PHE A 37 0.27 -5.38 15.30
N LYS A 38 -0.45 -4.32 14.88
CA LYS A 38 -0.09 -3.52 13.69
C LYS A 38 1.31 -2.95 13.81
N THR A 39 1.65 -2.35 14.96
CA THR A 39 2.98 -1.76 15.18
C THR A 39 4.08 -2.81 15.09
N ALA A 40 3.92 -3.95 15.78
CA ALA A 40 4.90 -5.03 15.75
C ALA A 40 5.08 -5.59 14.32
N MET A 41 3.98 -5.77 13.59
CA MET A 41 4.02 -6.26 12.20
C MET A 41 4.71 -5.26 11.27
N ILE A 42 4.34 -3.98 11.32
CA ILE A 42 4.96 -2.92 10.50
C ILE A 42 6.47 -2.87 10.75
N GLN A 43 6.90 -2.91 12.00
CA GLN A 43 8.32 -2.95 12.34
C GLN A 43 9.04 -4.16 11.70
N LYS A 44 8.41 -5.34 11.72
CA LYS A 44 8.98 -6.54 11.10
C LYS A 44 9.03 -6.42 9.57
N LEU A 45 7.96 -5.94 8.94
CA LEU A 45 7.90 -5.72 7.49
C LEU A 45 8.97 -4.71 7.04
N ALA A 46 9.11 -3.59 7.75
CA ALA A 46 10.14 -2.59 7.47
C ALA A 46 11.56 -3.17 7.54
N ILE A 47 11.86 -3.98 8.56
CA ILE A 47 13.17 -4.65 8.69
C ILE A 47 13.39 -5.63 7.53
N MET A 48 12.39 -6.43 7.16
CA MET A 48 12.50 -7.39 6.06
C MET A 48 12.74 -6.69 4.73
N SER A 49 11.92 -5.69 4.38
CA SER A 49 12.07 -4.91 3.15
C SER A 49 13.43 -4.25 3.04
N ASN A 50 13.97 -3.71 4.14
CA ASN A 50 15.29 -3.06 4.15
C ASN A 50 16.45 -4.04 3.92
N VAL A 51 16.31 -5.29 4.35
CA VAL A 51 17.32 -6.33 4.08
C VAL A 51 17.31 -6.70 2.60
N GLU A 52 16.14 -6.85 1.98
CA GLU A 52 16.01 -7.23 0.58
C GLU A 52 16.42 -6.09 -0.38
N ARG A 53 16.18 -4.82 -0.02
CA ARG A 53 16.66 -3.64 -0.76
C ARG A 53 18.17 -3.67 -1.04
N LYS A 54 18.97 -4.34 -0.21
CA LYS A 54 20.44 -4.42 -0.37
C LYS A 54 20.90 -5.51 -1.35
N ARG A 55 20.02 -6.41 -1.79
CA ARG A 55 20.39 -7.67 -2.46
C ARG A 55 20.16 -7.68 -3.97
N LYS A 56 19.20 -6.92 -4.49
CA LYS A 56 18.85 -6.87 -5.92
C LYS A 56 18.39 -5.46 -6.30
N ARG A 57 18.80 -4.97 -7.48
CA ARG A 57 18.37 -3.67 -8.01
C ARG A 57 18.11 -3.81 -9.51
N SER A 58 16.84 -3.89 -9.89
CA SER A 58 16.44 -3.90 -11.31
C SER A 58 15.54 -2.72 -11.67
N THR A 59 14.64 -2.30 -10.76
CA THR A 59 13.68 -1.21 -11.02
C THR A 59 13.42 -0.39 -9.75
N SER A 60 13.09 0.89 -9.91
CA SER A 60 12.70 1.82 -8.83
C SER A 60 11.20 2.13 -8.89
N THR A 61 10.54 2.14 -7.74
CA THR A 61 9.09 2.37 -7.65
C THR A 61 8.78 3.31 -6.51
N LEU A 62 7.88 4.26 -6.75
CA LEU A 62 7.25 5.05 -5.69
C LEU A 62 5.95 4.36 -5.28
N LEU A 63 5.85 3.90 -4.04
CA LEU A 63 4.59 3.45 -3.45
C LEU A 63 4.00 4.61 -2.63
N VAL A 64 2.74 4.94 -2.88
CA VAL A 64 1.98 5.96 -2.15
C VAL A 64 0.74 5.30 -1.55
N SER A 65 0.58 5.37 -0.23
CA SER A 65 -0.66 4.98 0.43
C SER A 65 -1.54 6.19 0.66
N MET A 66 -2.77 6.16 0.14
CA MET A 66 -3.80 7.18 0.40
C MET A 66 -4.71 6.84 1.58
N ASP A 67 -4.32 5.86 2.38
CA ASP A 67 -5.04 5.46 3.59
C ASP A 67 -4.47 6.16 4.83
N VAL A 68 -5.06 5.86 5.98
CA VAL A 68 -4.48 6.25 7.27
C VAL A 68 -3.05 5.73 7.42
N THR A 69 -2.17 6.55 7.98
CA THR A 69 -0.80 6.15 8.30
C THR A 69 -0.77 4.86 9.12
N GLY A 70 0.14 3.95 8.77
CA GLY A 70 0.26 2.66 9.43
C GLY A 70 -0.84 1.66 9.02
N ASN A 71 -1.43 1.83 7.84
CA ASN A 71 -2.28 0.79 7.26
C ASN A 71 -1.44 -0.48 7.02
N LEU A 72 -1.78 -1.56 7.71
CA LEU A 72 -1.00 -2.80 7.65
C LEU A 72 -0.96 -3.41 6.24
N PHE A 73 -2.02 -3.29 5.46
CA PHE A 73 -2.07 -3.80 4.08
C PHE A 73 -1.23 -2.96 3.12
N ALA A 74 -1.12 -1.65 3.34
CA ALA A 74 -0.18 -0.82 2.61
C ALA A 74 1.27 -1.26 2.87
N TRP A 75 1.60 -1.56 4.14
CA TRP A 75 2.91 -2.08 4.54
C TRP A 75 3.18 -3.50 4.02
N LEU A 76 2.17 -4.35 3.91
CA LEU A 76 2.27 -5.65 3.23
C LEU A 76 2.56 -5.46 1.74
N ASN A 77 1.90 -4.50 1.07
CA ASN A 77 2.18 -4.19 -0.33
C ASN A 77 3.63 -3.72 -0.53
N TYR A 78 4.11 -2.82 0.34
CA TYR A 78 5.51 -2.39 0.39
C TYR A 78 6.49 -3.57 0.51
N ALA A 79 6.22 -4.49 1.43
CA ALA A 79 7.06 -5.67 1.62
C ALA A 79 7.01 -6.62 0.41
N ARG A 80 5.84 -6.83 -0.21
CA ARG A 80 5.68 -7.67 -1.41
C ARG A 80 6.54 -7.15 -2.58
N LEU A 81 6.47 -5.85 -2.85
CA LEU A 81 7.29 -5.22 -3.89
C LEU A 81 8.79 -5.35 -3.56
N SER A 82 9.17 -5.18 -2.29
CA SER A 82 10.56 -5.33 -1.84
C SER A 82 11.07 -6.77 -2.00
N GLU A 83 10.25 -7.79 -1.73
CA GLU A 83 10.58 -9.21 -1.92
C GLU A 83 10.83 -9.56 -3.40
N GLN A 84 10.18 -8.85 -4.32
CA GLN A 84 10.42 -8.98 -5.77
C GLN A 84 11.75 -8.36 -6.22
N GLY A 85 12.50 -7.71 -5.32
CA GLY A 85 13.75 -7.03 -5.63
C GLY A 85 13.59 -5.63 -6.23
N ILE A 86 12.41 -5.02 -6.08
CA ILE A 86 12.10 -3.66 -6.50
C ILE A 86 12.63 -2.68 -5.43
N ASN A 87 13.27 -1.60 -5.87
CA ASN A 87 13.67 -0.52 -4.95
C ASN A 87 12.49 0.42 -4.71
N VAL A 88 11.76 0.17 -3.63
CA VAL A 88 10.53 0.91 -3.31
C VAL A 88 10.82 2.09 -2.40
N THR A 89 10.49 3.31 -2.82
CA THR A 89 10.31 4.46 -1.92
C THR A 89 8.86 4.49 -1.48
N PHE A 90 8.59 4.46 -0.18
CA PHE A 90 7.22 4.40 0.34
C PHE A 90 6.84 5.70 1.07
N ILE A 91 5.74 6.31 0.66
CA ILE A 91 5.10 7.45 1.33
C ILE A 91 3.76 6.97 1.90
N ASP A 92 3.63 6.99 3.22
CA ASP A 92 2.48 6.47 3.97
C ASP A 92 1.60 7.63 4.47
N GLY A 93 0.27 7.49 4.38
CA GLY A 93 -0.64 8.51 4.90
C GLY A 93 -0.88 9.73 4.01
N VAL A 94 -0.91 9.59 2.68
CA VAL A 94 -1.04 10.70 1.74
C VAL A 94 -2.51 11.05 1.50
N GLU A 95 -2.91 12.28 1.85
CA GLU A 95 -4.30 12.73 1.64
C GLU A 95 -4.61 13.08 0.18
N ASP A 96 -3.62 13.58 -0.57
CA ASP A 96 -3.79 14.05 -1.95
C ASP A 96 -2.53 13.81 -2.78
N VAL A 97 -2.73 13.43 -4.05
CA VAL A 97 -1.68 13.20 -5.04
C VAL A 97 -1.64 14.28 -6.13
N SER A 98 -2.49 15.31 -6.04
CA SER A 98 -2.51 16.43 -6.99
C SER A 98 -1.15 17.11 -7.16
N ALA A 99 -0.39 17.23 -6.07
CA ALA A 99 0.95 17.83 -6.05
C ALA A 99 2.09 16.84 -6.37
N LEU A 100 1.77 15.59 -6.74
CA LEU A 100 2.79 14.59 -7.05
C LEU A 100 3.43 14.92 -8.40
N GLN A 101 4.57 15.62 -8.36
CA GLN A 101 5.38 15.94 -9.55
C GLN A 101 6.40 14.84 -9.78
N VAL A 102 5.95 13.75 -10.40
CA VAL A 102 6.81 12.56 -10.57
C VAL A 102 7.97 12.82 -11.53
N ASP A 103 7.86 13.82 -12.40
CA ASP A 103 8.95 14.26 -13.31
C ASP A 103 10.23 14.69 -12.56
N SER A 104 10.12 15.09 -11.30
CA SER A 104 11.28 15.50 -10.49
C SER A 104 12.08 14.33 -9.92
N VAL A 105 11.50 13.12 -9.90
CA VAL A 105 12.13 11.92 -9.34
C VAL A 105 11.96 10.75 -10.31
N ASN A 106 13.07 10.30 -10.93
CA ASN A 106 13.09 9.19 -11.88
C ASN A 106 12.73 7.84 -11.21
N PHE A 107 11.44 7.60 -11.02
CA PHE A 107 10.88 6.28 -10.70
C PHE A 107 10.43 5.58 -11.99
N ASP A 108 10.64 4.28 -12.09
CA ASP A 108 10.15 3.49 -13.23
C ASP A 108 8.62 3.32 -13.17
N SER A 109 8.06 3.27 -11.96
CA SER A 109 6.62 3.18 -11.72
C SER A 109 6.16 3.91 -10.46
N VAL A 110 4.87 4.26 -10.43
CA VAL A 110 4.14 4.73 -9.25
C VAL A 110 3.06 3.72 -8.91
N HIS A 111 3.07 3.24 -7.68
CA HIS A 111 2.05 2.35 -7.13
C HIS A 111 1.18 3.15 -6.16
N LEU A 112 -0.11 3.21 -6.41
CA LEU A 112 -1.06 3.91 -5.56
C LEU A 112 -1.95 2.90 -4.81
N PHE A 113 -1.93 2.98 -3.48
CA PHE A 113 -2.64 2.07 -2.61
C PHE A 113 -3.77 2.77 -1.85
N ALA A 114 -4.96 2.17 -1.86
CA ALA A 114 -6.04 2.45 -0.93
C ALA A 114 -6.84 1.16 -0.66
N GLU A 115 -7.27 0.98 0.57
CA GLU A 115 -8.19 -0.04 1.07
C GLU A 115 -9.60 0.54 1.26
N LYS A 116 -9.69 1.86 1.51
CA LYS A 116 -10.94 2.58 1.69
C LYS A 116 -11.35 3.36 0.45
N SER A 117 -12.63 3.74 0.41
CA SER A 117 -13.15 4.62 -0.65
C SER A 117 -12.44 5.97 -0.63
N LEU A 118 -12.09 6.45 -1.81
CA LEU A 118 -11.60 7.80 -2.05
C LEU A 118 -12.74 8.73 -2.46
N SER A 119 -12.56 10.03 -2.23
CA SER A 119 -13.48 11.07 -2.72
C SER A 119 -13.34 11.31 -4.22
N GLU A 120 -14.37 11.84 -4.89
CA GLU A 120 -14.28 12.16 -6.33
C GLU A 120 -13.12 13.10 -6.65
N LYS A 121 -12.86 14.11 -5.79
CA LYS A 121 -11.74 15.03 -5.95
C LYS A 121 -10.40 14.29 -6.01
N GLN A 122 -10.20 13.29 -5.15
CA GLN A 122 -8.99 12.46 -5.16
C GLN A 122 -8.94 11.57 -6.40
N LEU A 123 -10.06 10.97 -6.81
CA LEU A 123 -10.14 10.16 -8.02
C LEU A 123 -9.83 10.98 -9.29
N ASP A 124 -10.31 12.23 -9.37
CA ASP A 124 -10.01 13.14 -10.47
C ASP A 124 -8.52 13.48 -10.53
N ALA A 125 -7.88 13.76 -9.38
CA ALA A 125 -6.44 13.97 -9.32
C ALA A 125 -5.66 12.74 -9.82
N ILE A 126 -6.10 11.53 -9.47
CA ILE A 126 -5.48 10.28 -9.94
C ILE A 126 -5.66 10.11 -11.44
N ARG A 127 -6.84 10.43 -12.00
CA ARG A 127 -7.10 10.36 -13.45
C ARG A 127 -6.14 11.26 -14.22
N VAL A 128 -6.04 12.53 -13.82
CA VAL A 128 -5.16 13.52 -14.46
C VAL A 128 -3.70 13.07 -14.41
N GLN A 129 -3.26 12.53 -13.27
CA GLN A 129 -1.88 12.05 -13.13
C GLN A 129 -1.61 10.78 -13.96
N ARG A 130 -2.61 9.91 -14.13
CA ARG A 130 -2.50 8.68 -14.94
C ARG A 130 -2.49 8.95 -16.45
N GLU A 131 -3.07 10.07 -16.92
CA GLU A 131 -2.99 10.47 -18.33
C GLU A 131 -1.56 10.76 -18.79
N GLN A 132 -0.63 10.95 -17.85
CA GLN A 132 0.79 11.06 -18.16
C GLN A 132 1.34 9.68 -18.58
N ASP A 133 1.94 9.61 -19.77
CA ASP A 133 2.51 8.38 -20.34
C ASP A 133 3.64 7.77 -19.48
N LYS A 134 4.31 8.60 -18.66
CA LYS A 134 5.35 8.18 -17.73
C LYS A 134 5.28 8.95 -16.42
N PRO A 135 5.62 8.30 -15.30
CA PRO A 135 5.95 6.87 -15.16
C PRO A 135 4.72 5.95 -15.17
N ALA A 136 4.93 4.64 -15.24
CA ALA A 136 3.81 3.69 -15.25
C ALA A 136 3.05 3.70 -13.92
N TRP A 137 1.73 3.94 -13.96
CA TRP A 137 0.86 3.93 -12.79
C TRP A 137 0.22 2.55 -12.57
N VAL A 138 0.43 1.99 -11.39
CA VAL A 138 -0.19 0.75 -10.92
C VAL A 138 -1.11 1.09 -9.75
N LEU A 139 -2.38 0.71 -9.83
CA LEU A 139 -3.38 1.07 -8.84
C LEU A 139 -3.80 -0.16 -8.04
N SER A 140 -4.08 0.03 -6.75
CA SER A 140 -4.72 -1.02 -5.96
C SER A 140 -6.14 -1.36 -6.48
N PRO A 141 -6.64 -2.59 -6.28
CA PRO A 141 -7.92 -3.02 -6.83
C PRO A 141 -9.11 -2.12 -6.46
N VAL A 142 -9.10 -1.54 -5.27
CA VAL A 142 -10.14 -0.61 -4.81
C VAL A 142 -10.17 0.64 -5.69
N ILE A 143 -9.01 1.24 -5.96
CA ILE A 143 -8.91 2.44 -6.79
C ILE A 143 -9.30 2.12 -8.24
N GLU A 144 -8.84 0.99 -8.78
CA GLU A 144 -9.23 0.56 -10.12
C GLU A 144 -10.75 0.43 -10.26
N HIS A 145 -11.38 -0.23 -9.28
CA HIS A 145 -12.83 -0.43 -9.25
C HIS A 145 -13.61 0.90 -9.14
N LEU A 146 -13.15 1.82 -8.30
CA LEU A 146 -13.78 3.14 -8.13
C LEU A 146 -13.69 3.97 -9.42
N ILE A 147 -12.54 3.96 -10.09
CA ILE A 147 -12.35 4.67 -11.35
C ILE A 147 -13.25 4.06 -12.45
N SER A 148 -13.31 2.73 -12.56
CA SER A 148 -14.12 2.06 -13.58
C SER A 148 -15.63 2.28 -13.39
N ASN A 149 -16.12 2.25 -12.15
CA ASN A 149 -17.55 2.42 -11.87
C ASN A 149 -18.03 3.85 -12.10
N ASN A 150 -17.19 4.84 -11.82
CA ASN A 150 -17.56 6.25 -12.02
C ASN A 150 -17.52 6.67 -13.49
N ALA A 151 -16.78 5.97 -14.35
CA ALA A 151 -16.84 6.17 -15.79
C ALA A 151 -18.22 5.84 -16.38
N GLY A 152 -18.96 4.90 -15.78
CA GLY A 152 -20.32 4.51 -16.19
C GLY A 152 -21.46 5.40 -15.70
N LYS A 153 -21.17 6.43 -14.89
CA LYS A 153 -22.19 7.39 -14.41
C LYS A 153 -22.25 8.70 -15.20
N LEU A 154 -21.34 8.87 -16.17
CA LEU A 154 -21.23 10.05 -17.03
C LEU A 154 -21.71 9.80 -18.48
N SER A 155 -22.32 8.63 -18.74
CA SER A 155 -22.93 8.26 -20.03
C SER A 155 -24.46 8.33 -19.98
#